data_AF-A0A8C7MRG8-F1
#
_entry.id   AF-A0A8C7MRG8-F1
#
_cell.length_a   1.000
_cell.length_b   1.000
_cell.length_c   1.000
_cell.angle_alpha   90.00
_cell.angle_beta   90.00
_cell.angle_gamma   90.00
#
_symmetry.space_group_name_H-M   'P 1'
#
loop_
_entity.id
_entity.type
_entity.pdbx_description
1 polymer ?
#
loop_
_entity_poly.entity_id
_entity_poly.type
_entity_poly.pdbx_seq_one_letter_code
_entity_poly.pdbx_strand_id
1 'polypeptide(L)'
;MRRTTLKRQTRFPPPFVEIASTATGIPEVKRNEVYKVLPEIQAVCDMCVYDKKPALKTCIKCEMSMCAQHLEPHLTVPLLLQTHTLTEPIAPGAGGVGAATKCPQHGKILEYYCLDDLTSACMSCAIEDQHRVHNMKTLPKAHKELGEKLKEEQKKLAQREREIQELGRWDKEQRERLASSSVRLIEGVSVLRDSALTSVKTSVSARIVSINTSKRTLQAALSDGDSFHFLQGYAGVHQAVENARAVDLRKGLEPGADQDRLVQELQQSGGKLVEQMTQLWSSLLALVDPKNPQKAQGSTTMTFDPKSLGRGMSLSQDHRKVFYTPLAKLTTHTLLCQDSGSDANPRWVVKLSEDCDWTIGLCVNVSSSGNTNVFALRWQNGQLSSQADLKSQLIYLPGKTAAQPETIPRPIELEVFWDKTSNPPSLSFYSRGRYHQRTEQHRMEIKHHQGNRK
;
A
#
# COMPACT_ATOMS: atom_id res chain seq x y z
N MET A 1 -19.66 29.89 58.08
CA MET A 1 -18.78 28.71 58.22
C MET A 1 -19.29 27.56 57.37
N ARG A 2 -18.36 26.73 56.91
CA ARG A 2 -18.40 25.79 55.78
C ARG A 2 -19.22 24.51 56.03
N ARG A 3 -19.74 23.92 54.94
CA ARG A 3 -19.75 22.48 54.61
C ARG A 3 -19.88 22.33 53.08
N THR A 4 -18.77 22.21 52.36
CA THR A 4 -18.20 20.96 51.78
C THR A 4 -19.13 20.23 50.81
N THR A 5 -18.96 20.52 49.52
CA THR A 5 -19.36 19.65 48.40
C THR A 5 -18.10 19.13 47.71
N LEU A 6 -17.90 17.81 47.75
CA LEU A 6 -16.97 17.11 46.86
C LEU A 6 -17.53 17.16 45.43
N LYS A 7 -16.80 17.77 44.50
CA LYS A 7 -16.92 17.44 43.08
C LYS A 7 -15.54 17.14 42.51
N ARG A 8 -15.44 15.91 42.02
CA ARG A 8 -14.34 15.23 41.36
C ARG A 8 -13.63 16.14 40.34
N GLN A 9 -12.33 16.34 40.53
CA GLN A 9 -11.43 16.73 39.46
C GLN A 9 -11.32 15.57 38.47
N THR A 10 -11.75 15.79 37.24
CA THR A 10 -11.25 15.04 36.08
C THR A 10 -10.59 16.05 35.16
N ARG A 11 -9.28 16.22 35.34
CA ARG A 11 -8.37 16.73 34.31
C ARG A 11 -8.37 15.72 33.18
N PHE A 12 -8.92 16.07 32.02
CA PHE A 12 -8.43 15.57 30.74
C PHE A 12 -8.70 16.66 29.69
N PRO A 13 -7.67 17.31 29.12
CA PRO A 13 -7.85 18.17 27.96
C PRO A 13 -8.29 17.30 26.75
N PRO A 14 -8.94 17.90 25.73
CA PRO A 14 -9.28 17.20 24.50
C PRO A 14 -8.00 16.64 23.85
N PRO A 15 -8.04 15.47 23.20
CA PRO A 15 -6.88 14.97 22.47
C PRO A 15 -6.64 15.90 21.29
N PHE A 16 -5.74 16.85 21.49
CA PHE A 16 -5.07 17.56 20.42
C PHE A 16 -4.14 16.53 19.77
N VAL A 17 -4.61 15.86 18.71
CA VAL A 17 -3.74 15.07 17.86
C VAL A 17 -3.02 16.07 16.97
N GLU A 18 -1.95 16.65 17.51
CA GLU A 18 -0.93 17.26 16.69
C GLU A 18 -0.27 16.12 15.92
N ILE A 19 -0.40 16.10 14.60
CA ILE A 19 0.52 15.32 13.77
C ILE A 19 1.86 16.05 13.89
N ALA A 20 2.60 15.73 14.96
CA ALA A 20 4.01 16.01 15.01
C ALA A 20 4.61 15.26 13.82
N SER A 21 4.94 16.00 12.77
CA SER A 21 5.89 15.56 11.77
C SER A 21 7.22 15.39 12.50
N THR A 22 7.39 14.27 13.19
CA THR A 22 8.71 13.75 13.45
C THR A 22 9.23 13.39 12.08
N ALA A 23 9.91 14.36 11.46
CA ALA A 23 10.98 14.10 10.53
C ALA A 23 11.99 13.21 11.27
N THR A 24 11.70 11.92 11.38
CA THR A 24 12.74 10.90 11.36
C THR A 24 13.27 10.95 9.94
N GLY A 25 14.09 11.97 9.68
CA GLY A 25 15.06 11.89 8.62
C GLY A 25 15.77 10.56 8.84
N ILE A 26 15.65 9.66 7.88
CA ILE A 26 16.70 8.67 7.66
C ILE A 26 17.97 9.52 7.66
N PRO A 27 18.94 9.30 8.56
CA PRO A 27 20.15 10.10 8.54
C PRO A 27 20.71 9.98 7.13
N GLU A 28 20.81 11.12 6.44
CA GLU A 28 21.66 11.23 5.27
C GLU A 28 23.00 10.66 5.71
N VAL A 29 23.33 9.47 5.21
CA VAL A 29 24.68 8.95 5.31
C VAL A 29 25.51 9.95 4.51
N LYS A 30 26.11 10.91 5.24
CA LYS A 30 27.11 11.82 4.71
C LYS A 30 28.24 10.95 4.19
N ARG A 31 28.14 10.60 2.91
CA ARG A 31 29.22 10.05 2.12
C ARG A 31 30.23 11.19 2.00
N ASN A 32 31.15 11.25 2.96
CA ASN A 32 32.47 11.90 2.95
C ASN A 32 32.96 12.15 4.39
N GLU A 33 33.14 11.08 5.16
CA GLU A 33 34.27 11.07 6.10
C GLU A 33 35.41 10.36 5.38
N VAL A 34 36.23 11.19 4.74
CA VAL A 34 37.56 10.86 4.28
C VAL A 34 38.25 10.15 5.43
N TYR A 35 38.50 8.84 5.28
CA TYR A 35 39.46 8.15 6.11
C TYR A 35 40.71 9.01 6.12
N LYS A 36 41.10 9.51 7.30
CA LYS A 36 42.41 10.13 7.48
C LYS A 36 43.42 9.18 6.88
N VAL A 37 44.00 9.57 5.74
CA VAL A 37 45.17 8.93 5.18
C VAL A 37 46.23 9.07 6.27
N LEU A 38 46.44 7.98 7.02
CA LEU A 38 47.65 7.84 7.83
C LEU A 38 48.81 8.15 6.88
N PRO A 39 49.78 8.98 7.26
CA PRO A 39 50.89 9.32 6.38
C PRO A 39 51.48 8.01 5.85
N GLU A 40 51.50 7.85 4.52
CA GLU A 40 52.10 6.70 3.85
C GLU A 40 53.54 6.61 4.36
N ILE A 41 53.82 5.66 5.26
CA ILE A 41 55.18 5.32 5.63
C ILE A 41 55.75 4.62 4.39
N GLN A 42 56.37 5.42 3.52
CA GLN A 42 56.90 4.96 2.26
C GLN A 42 57.98 3.92 2.52
N ALA A 43 57.81 2.72 1.96
CA ALA A 43 58.78 1.64 2.13
C ALA A 43 60.14 2.06 1.55
N VAL A 44 61.22 1.68 2.23
CA VAL A 44 62.60 2.03 1.85
C VAL A 44 63.29 0.84 1.17
N CYS A 45 64.35 1.13 0.42
CA CYS A 45 65.15 0.11 -0.25
C CYS A 45 65.94 -0.74 0.76
N ASP A 46 65.80 -2.05 0.68
CA ASP A 46 66.48 -3.02 1.55
C ASP A 46 67.96 -3.22 1.18
N MET A 47 68.32 -2.93 -0.07
CA MET A 47 69.67 -3.10 -0.62
C MET A 47 70.59 -1.89 -0.40
N CYS A 48 70.06 -0.76 0.06
CA CYS A 48 70.85 0.44 0.33
C CYS A 48 71.52 0.33 1.71
N VAL A 49 72.85 0.42 1.75
CA VAL A 49 73.63 0.27 3.00
C VAL A 49 73.70 1.54 3.83
N TYR A 50 73.85 2.71 3.20
CA TYR A 50 74.04 3.99 3.91
C TYR A 50 72.82 4.91 3.76
N ASP A 51 72.53 5.36 2.53
CA ASP A 51 71.42 6.25 2.23
C ASP A 51 70.22 5.44 1.70
N LYS A 52 69.29 5.10 2.59
CA LYS A 52 68.12 4.28 2.26
C LYS A 52 67.11 5.08 1.44
N LYS A 53 67.21 4.94 0.12
CA LYS A 53 66.29 5.55 -0.85
C LYS A 53 64.88 4.93 -0.77
N PRO A 54 63.82 5.67 -1.14
CA PRO A 54 62.48 5.11 -1.28
C PRO A 54 62.46 3.92 -2.25
N ALA A 55 61.74 2.86 -1.88
CA ALA A 55 61.52 1.73 -2.75
C ALA A 55 60.45 2.06 -3.80
N LEU A 56 60.66 1.59 -5.03
CA LEU A 56 59.72 1.73 -6.13
C LEU A 56 58.90 0.45 -6.36
N LYS A 57 59.50 -0.72 -6.12
CA LYS A 57 58.84 -2.02 -6.22
C LYS A 57 59.39 -2.97 -5.17
N THR A 58 58.56 -3.93 -4.78
CA THR A 58 58.96 -5.10 -4.01
C THR A 58 58.98 -6.33 -4.90
N CYS A 59 60.08 -7.08 -4.88
CA CYS A 59 60.17 -8.37 -5.55
C CYS A 59 59.67 -9.45 -4.60
N ILE A 60 58.60 -10.14 -4.97
CA ILE A 60 57.99 -11.21 -4.14
C ILE A 60 58.96 -12.39 -3.98
N LYS A 61 59.72 -12.69 -5.04
CA LYS A 61 60.64 -13.83 -5.07
C LYS A 61 61.96 -13.58 -4.33
N CYS A 62 62.44 -12.33 -4.35
CA CYS A 62 63.64 -11.91 -3.61
C CYS A 62 63.31 -11.40 -2.20
N GLU A 63 62.04 -11.16 -1.91
CA GLU A 63 61.53 -10.62 -0.65
C GLU A 63 62.14 -9.28 -0.24
N MET A 64 62.47 -8.47 -1.24
CA MET A 64 63.17 -7.20 -1.06
C MET A 64 62.47 -6.07 -1.81
N SER A 65 62.40 -4.92 -1.14
CA SER A 65 61.96 -3.66 -1.69
C SER A 65 63.17 -2.90 -2.23
N MET A 66 63.05 -2.39 -3.45
CA MET A 66 64.19 -1.85 -4.21
C MET A 66 63.91 -0.45 -4.72
N CYS A 67 64.88 0.46 -4.55
CA CYS A 67 64.89 1.75 -5.25
C CYS A 67 65.22 1.54 -6.74
N ALA A 68 65.09 2.59 -7.55
CA ALA A 68 65.32 2.52 -9.00
C ALA A 68 66.60 1.77 -9.41
N GLN A 69 67.73 2.07 -8.73
CA GLN A 69 69.03 1.47 -9.04
C GLN A 69 69.08 -0.03 -8.76
N HIS A 70 68.44 -0.50 -7.68
CA HIS A 70 68.41 -1.92 -7.34
C HIS A 70 67.29 -2.68 -8.06
N LEU A 71 66.28 -1.95 -8.56
CA LEU A 71 65.21 -2.48 -9.39
C LEU A 71 65.68 -2.70 -10.84
N GLU A 72 66.61 -1.89 -11.35
CA GLU A 72 67.11 -1.96 -12.72
C GLU A 72 67.52 -3.39 -13.14
N PRO A 73 68.33 -4.15 -12.37
CA PRO A 73 68.67 -5.52 -12.72
C PRO A 73 67.45 -6.45 -12.87
N HIS A 74 66.36 -6.20 -12.13
CA HIS A 74 65.11 -6.96 -12.24
C HIS A 74 64.33 -6.61 -13.51
N LEU A 75 64.62 -5.47 -14.13
CA LEU A 75 63.99 -5.05 -15.38
C LEU A 75 64.88 -5.33 -16.60
N THR A 76 66.19 -5.49 -16.44
CA THR A 76 67.14 -5.55 -17.56
C THR A 76 67.86 -6.89 -17.72
N VAL A 77 68.00 -7.72 -16.67
CA VAL A 77 68.70 -9.02 -16.75
C VAL A 77 67.73 -10.13 -17.18
N PRO A 78 67.81 -10.61 -18.45
CA PRO A 78 66.87 -11.60 -18.97
C PRO A 78 67.05 -12.95 -18.29
N LEU A 79 65.96 -13.72 -18.19
CA LEU A 79 65.87 -15.08 -17.62
C LEU A 79 66.14 -15.20 -16.11
N LEU A 80 67.11 -14.47 -15.55
CA LEU A 80 67.50 -14.57 -14.14
C LEU A 80 66.64 -13.71 -13.21
N LEU A 81 66.34 -12.46 -13.57
CA LEU A 81 65.62 -11.52 -12.69
C LEU A 81 64.37 -10.91 -13.33
N GLN A 82 64.31 -10.76 -14.66
CA GLN A 82 63.11 -10.28 -15.37
C GLN A 82 61.86 -11.17 -15.17
N THR A 83 62.03 -12.42 -14.78
CA THR A 83 60.92 -13.35 -14.51
C THR A 83 60.35 -13.20 -13.09
N HIS A 84 60.97 -12.37 -12.25
CA HIS A 84 60.55 -12.19 -10.88
C HIS A 84 59.30 -11.30 -10.80
N THR A 85 58.33 -11.68 -9.97
CA THR A 85 57.11 -10.91 -9.77
C THR A 85 57.39 -9.67 -8.92
N LEU A 86 57.12 -8.49 -9.48
CA LEU A 86 57.25 -7.19 -8.83
C LEU A 86 55.87 -6.63 -8.48
N THR A 87 55.71 -6.11 -7.25
CA THR A 87 54.49 -5.46 -6.75
C THR A 87 54.80 -4.07 -6.19
N GLU A 88 53.76 -3.32 -5.84
CA GLU A 88 53.91 -2.05 -5.10
C GLU A 88 54.66 -2.27 -3.76
N PRO A 89 55.45 -1.28 -3.30
CA PRO A 89 56.23 -1.41 -2.08
C PRO A 89 55.38 -1.74 -0.85
N ILE A 90 55.72 -2.82 -0.15
CA ILE A 90 54.99 -3.24 1.06
C ILE A 90 55.47 -2.38 2.25
N ALA A 91 54.54 -1.69 2.91
CA ALA A 91 54.86 -0.78 4.00
C ALA A 91 55.52 -1.50 5.20
N PRO A 92 56.43 -0.84 5.94
CA PRO A 92 57.18 -1.46 7.05
C PRO A 92 56.30 -2.04 8.18
N GLY A 93 55.09 -1.50 8.39
CA GLY A 93 54.15 -1.93 9.43
C GLY A 93 53.44 -3.27 9.15
N ALA A 94 53.59 -3.86 7.96
CA ALA A 94 52.95 -5.10 7.57
C ALA A 94 53.73 -6.38 7.94
N GLY A 95 54.74 -6.28 8.83
CA GLY A 95 55.57 -7.41 9.24
C GLY A 95 56.69 -7.80 8.24
N GLY A 96 56.95 -6.94 7.25
CA GLY A 96 57.95 -7.16 6.19
C GLY A 96 57.40 -7.95 4.99
N VAL A 97 58.14 -7.93 3.88
CA VAL A 97 57.74 -8.57 2.61
C VAL A 97 57.45 -10.06 2.79
N GLY A 98 58.27 -10.75 3.59
CA GLY A 98 58.09 -12.18 3.88
C GLY A 98 56.78 -12.50 4.61
N ALA A 99 56.39 -11.73 5.63
CA ALA A 99 55.16 -11.99 6.39
C ALA A 99 53.89 -11.77 5.55
N ALA A 100 53.92 -10.81 4.62
CA ALA A 100 52.78 -10.49 3.76
C ALA A 100 52.64 -11.44 2.54
N THR A 101 53.71 -12.14 2.15
CA THR A 101 53.75 -12.90 0.88
C THR A 101 54.00 -14.40 1.06
N LYS A 102 54.29 -14.85 2.28
CA LYS A 102 54.51 -16.26 2.61
C LYS A 102 53.34 -16.86 3.37
N CYS A 103 53.12 -18.14 3.14
CA CYS A 103 52.23 -18.96 3.93
C CYS A 103 52.78 -19.07 5.37
N PRO A 104 51.97 -18.77 6.40
CA PRO A 104 52.41 -18.85 7.79
C PRO A 104 52.73 -20.28 8.24
N GLN A 105 52.10 -21.30 7.62
CA GLN A 105 52.31 -22.71 7.97
C GLN A 105 53.55 -23.30 7.28
N HIS A 106 53.80 -22.94 6.02
CA HIS A 106 54.81 -23.60 5.19
C HIS A 106 56.03 -22.72 4.89
N GLY A 107 55.98 -21.42 5.17
CA GLY A 107 57.02 -20.45 4.81
C GLY A 107 57.22 -20.26 3.31
N LYS A 108 56.40 -20.90 2.47
CA LYS A 108 56.44 -20.82 0.99
C LYS A 108 55.61 -19.64 0.47
N ILE A 109 56.00 -19.11 -0.69
CA ILE A 109 55.30 -17.98 -1.34
C ILE A 109 53.83 -18.34 -1.62
N LEU A 110 52.93 -17.38 -1.39
CA LEU A 110 51.52 -17.47 -1.74
C LEU A 110 51.35 -17.19 -3.24
N GLU A 111 51.00 -18.23 -4.00
CA GLU A 111 50.87 -18.16 -5.47
C GLU A 111 49.46 -18.49 -5.96
N TYR A 112 48.63 -19.05 -5.06
CA TYR A 112 47.28 -19.51 -5.34
C TYR A 112 46.25 -18.77 -4.48
N TYR A 113 45.01 -18.80 -4.93
CA TYR A 113 43.84 -18.31 -4.21
C TYR A 113 42.79 -19.40 -4.17
N CYS A 114 42.28 -19.68 -2.98
CA CYS A 114 41.16 -20.57 -2.77
C CYS A 114 39.86 -19.78 -2.92
N LEU A 115 39.05 -20.11 -3.94
CA LEU A 115 37.76 -19.43 -4.15
C LEU A 115 36.69 -19.86 -3.14
N ASP A 116 36.86 -21.01 -2.50
CA ASP A 116 35.91 -21.54 -1.52
C ASP A 116 36.15 -20.89 -0.14
N ASP A 117 37.42 -20.78 0.27
CA ASP A 117 37.79 -20.17 1.56
C ASP A 117 38.11 -18.67 1.48
N LEU A 118 38.17 -18.10 0.26
CA LEU A 118 38.50 -16.70 -0.02
C LEU A 118 39.87 -16.26 0.55
N THR A 119 40.86 -17.15 0.51
CA THR A 119 42.20 -16.92 1.07
C THR A 119 43.31 -17.25 0.07
N SER A 120 44.45 -16.57 0.22
CA SER A 120 45.66 -16.89 -0.54
C SER A 120 46.38 -18.10 0.07
N ALA A 121 46.93 -18.98 -0.77
CA ALA A 121 47.58 -20.21 -0.37
C ALA A 121 48.89 -20.45 -1.14
N CYS A 122 49.83 -21.18 -0.54
CA CYS A 122 51.02 -21.66 -1.22
C CYS A 122 50.77 -23.04 -1.87
N MET A 123 51.72 -23.51 -2.68
CA MET A 123 51.63 -24.81 -3.35
C MET A 123 51.49 -26.00 -2.38
N SER A 124 52.14 -25.95 -1.21
CA SER A 124 51.99 -27.00 -0.17
C SER A 124 50.55 -27.08 0.33
N CYS A 125 49.95 -25.94 0.69
CA CYS A 125 48.55 -25.90 1.13
C CYS A 125 47.56 -26.47 0.10
N ALA A 126 47.87 -26.32 -1.19
CA ALA A 126 47.04 -26.84 -2.27
C ALA A 126 47.16 -28.37 -2.46
N ILE A 127 48.26 -28.99 -2.02
CA ILE A 127 48.57 -30.42 -2.27
C ILE A 127 48.45 -31.26 -0.99
N GLU A 128 48.96 -30.76 0.14
CA GLU A 128 49.14 -31.49 1.39
C GLU A 128 47.94 -31.34 2.34
N ASP A 129 47.24 -30.19 2.32
CA ASP A 129 46.34 -29.78 3.41
C ASP A 129 44.87 -29.49 2.97
N GLN A 130 44.20 -28.62 3.75
CA GLN A 130 42.78 -28.23 3.77
C GLN A 130 42.19 -27.83 2.40
N HIS A 131 43.01 -27.44 1.42
CA HIS A 131 42.53 -26.93 0.14
C HIS A 131 42.62 -27.94 -1.01
N ARG A 132 43.03 -29.19 -0.76
CA ARG A 132 43.24 -30.22 -1.81
C ARG A 132 42.00 -30.48 -2.69
N VAL A 133 40.81 -30.31 -2.13
CA VAL A 133 39.53 -30.48 -2.85
C VAL A 133 38.82 -29.17 -3.15
N HIS A 134 39.43 -28.03 -2.81
CA HIS A 134 38.85 -26.72 -3.03
C HIS A 134 39.19 -26.18 -4.42
N ASN A 135 38.42 -25.20 -4.86
CA ASN A 135 38.61 -24.51 -6.12
C ASN A 135 39.79 -23.54 -6.05
N MET A 136 40.97 -24.09 -6.28
CA MET A 136 42.23 -23.35 -6.32
C MET A 136 42.48 -22.74 -7.70
N LYS A 137 42.84 -21.46 -7.74
CA LYS A 137 43.29 -20.74 -8.94
C LYS A 137 44.63 -20.07 -8.66
N THR A 138 45.41 -19.81 -9.70
CA THR A 138 46.57 -18.92 -9.56
C THR A 138 46.10 -17.50 -9.25
N LEU A 139 46.89 -16.72 -8.50
CA LEU A 139 46.54 -15.35 -8.14
C LEU A 139 46.11 -14.47 -9.35
N PRO A 140 46.82 -14.46 -10.51
CA PRO A 140 46.41 -13.65 -11.66
C PRO A 140 45.05 -14.07 -12.24
N LYS A 141 44.77 -15.38 -12.26
CA LYS A 141 43.51 -15.92 -12.76
C LYS A 141 42.35 -15.60 -11.81
N ALA A 142 42.56 -15.80 -10.51
CA ALA A 142 41.58 -15.43 -9.48
C ALA A 142 41.28 -13.93 -9.51
N HIS A 143 42.31 -13.08 -9.59
CA HIS A 143 42.14 -11.63 -9.67
C HIS A 143 41.31 -11.20 -10.89
N LYS A 144 41.57 -11.80 -12.07
CA LYS A 144 40.77 -11.52 -13.27
C LYS A 144 39.31 -11.97 -13.10
N GLU A 145 39.07 -13.22 -12.70
CA GLU A 145 37.72 -13.78 -12.56
C GLU A 145 36.90 -13.05 -11.48
N LEU A 146 37.50 -12.78 -10.31
CA LEU A 146 36.85 -12.02 -9.24
C LEU A 146 36.65 -10.55 -9.64
N GLY A 147 37.60 -9.94 -10.34
CA GLY A 147 37.47 -8.59 -10.85
C GLY A 147 36.32 -8.45 -11.86
N GLU A 148 36.12 -9.42 -12.74
CA GLU A 148 34.98 -9.48 -13.66
C GLU A 148 33.65 -9.63 -12.89
N LYS A 149 33.60 -10.51 -11.89
CA LYS A 149 32.43 -10.65 -11.00
C LYS A 149 32.12 -9.34 -10.27
N LEU A 150 33.12 -8.66 -9.71
CA LEU A 150 32.94 -7.38 -9.02
C LEU A 150 32.41 -6.28 -9.95
N LYS A 151 32.86 -6.25 -11.22
CA LYS A 151 32.30 -5.32 -12.22
C LYS A 151 30.82 -5.59 -12.49
N GLU A 152 30.40 -6.85 -12.50
CA GLU A 152 28.99 -7.20 -12.69
C GLU A 152 28.16 -6.84 -11.46
N GLU A 153 28.65 -7.13 -10.25
CA GLU A 153 28.00 -6.70 -9.01
C GLU A 153 27.93 -5.16 -8.91
N GLN A 154 28.95 -4.44 -9.36
CA GLN A 154 28.93 -2.97 -9.42
C GLN A 154 27.79 -2.45 -10.32
N LYS A 155 27.53 -3.08 -11.47
CA LYS A 155 26.39 -2.72 -12.32
C LYS A 155 25.04 -3.00 -11.64
N LYS A 156 24.91 -4.14 -10.95
CA LYS A 156 23.70 -4.49 -10.17
C LYS A 156 23.47 -3.47 -9.05
N LEU A 157 24.52 -3.06 -8.35
CA LEU A 157 24.44 -2.02 -7.32
C LEU A 157 24.03 -0.67 -7.92
N ALA A 158 24.59 -0.27 -9.06
CA ALA A 158 24.18 0.95 -9.75
C ALA A 158 22.69 0.91 -10.19
N GLN A 159 22.18 -0.28 -10.55
CA GLN A 159 20.74 -0.47 -10.80
C GLN A 159 19.91 -0.33 -9.52
N ARG A 160 20.35 -0.92 -8.40
CA ARG A 160 19.69 -0.74 -7.10
C ARG A 160 19.68 0.72 -6.64
N GLU A 161 20.76 1.48 -6.88
CA GLU A 161 20.79 2.91 -6.59
C GLU A 161 19.72 3.67 -7.37
N ARG A 162 19.48 3.33 -8.64
CA ARG A 162 18.37 3.90 -9.43
C ARG A 162 16.99 3.54 -8.86
N GLU A 163 16.78 2.29 -8.49
CA GLU A 163 15.53 1.82 -7.86
C GLU A 163 15.26 2.55 -6.53
N ILE A 164 16.29 2.82 -5.73
CA ILE A 164 16.18 3.61 -4.49
C ILE A 164 15.75 5.05 -4.81
N GLN A 165 16.31 5.67 -5.86
CA GLN A 165 15.90 7.02 -6.27
C GLN A 165 14.45 7.06 -6.75
N GLU A 166 14.00 6.03 -7.48
CA GLU A 166 12.60 5.89 -7.88
C GLU A 166 11.68 5.73 -6.67
N LEU A 167 12.06 4.90 -5.70
CA LEU A 167 11.32 4.71 -4.46
C LEU A 167 11.21 6.02 -3.67
N GLY A 168 12.30 6.80 -3.58
CA GLY A 168 12.31 8.10 -2.91
C GLY A 168 11.41 9.13 -3.59
N ARG A 169 11.39 9.17 -4.93
CA ARG A 169 10.45 10.03 -5.69
C ARG A 169 9.00 9.63 -5.44
N TRP A 170 8.71 8.33 -5.49
CA TRP A 170 7.38 7.81 -5.22
C TRP A 170 6.91 8.17 -3.80
N ASP A 171 7.74 7.96 -2.76
CA ASP A 171 7.39 8.30 -1.37
C ASP A 171 7.03 9.79 -1.23
N LYS A 172 7.84 10.67 -1.83
CA LYS A 172 7.57 12.11 -1.83
C LYS A 172 6.23 12.44 -2.49
N GLU A 173 5.98 11.91 -3.68
CA GLU A 173 4.73 12.14 -4.42
C GLU A 173 3.51 11.65 -3.63
N GLN A 174 3.61 10.47 -2.99
CA GLN A 174 2.51 9.94 -2.17
C GLN A 174 2.22 10.81 -0.94
N ARG A 175 3.26 11.31 -0.26
CA ARG A 175 3.10 12.22 0.88
C ARG A 175 2.42 13.52 0.47
N GLU A 176 2.85 14.12 -0.64
CA GLU A 176 2.24 15.36 -1.18
C GLU A 176 0.78 15.13 -1.60
N ARG A 177 0.47 14.00 -2.23
CA ARG A 177 -0.88 13.62 -2.61
C ARG A 177 -1.80 13.41 -1.40
N LEU A 178 -1.30 12.80 -0.33
CA LEU A 178 -2.04 12.63 0.92
C LEU A 178 -2.25 13.94 1.66
N ALA A 179 -1.21 14.77 1.75
CA ALA A 179 -1.32 16.10 2.34
C ALA A 179 -2.38 16.93 1.61
N SER A 180 -2.31 17.02 0.28
CA SER A 180 -3.27 17.79 -0.52
C SER A 180 -4.70 17.25 -0.44
N SER A 181 -4.90 15.93 -0.49
CA SER A 181 -6.24 15.34 -0.35
C SER A 181 -6.84 15.54 1.04
N SER A 182 -6.05 15.47 2.10
CA SER A 182 -6.51 15.75 3.47
C SER A 182 -6.95 17.21 3.65
N VAL A 183 -6.17 18.18 3.15
CA VAL A 183 -6.50 19.60 3.20
C VAL A 183 -7.80 19.88 2.44
N ARG A 184 -7.94 19.34 1.23
CA ARG A 184 -9.16 19.49 0.41
C ARG A 184 -10.39 18.93 1.12
N LEU A 185 -10.26 17.82 1.85
CA LEU A 185 -11.36 17.23 2.61
C LEU A 185 -11.77 18.12 3.78
N ILE A 186 -10.81 18.64 4.55
CA ILE A 186 -11.06 19.56 5.67
C ILE A 186 -11.74 20.83 5.18
N GLU A 187 -11.28 21.37 4.05
CA GLU A 187 -11.89 22.53 3.40
C GLU A 187 -13.34 22.24 2.98
N GLY A 188 -13.57 21.09 2.32
CA GLY A 188 -14.92 20.66 1.92
C GLY A 188 -15.89 20.54 3.09
N VAL A 189 -15.47 19.93 4.21
CA VAL A 189 -16.28 19.84 5.44
C VAL A 189 -16.56 21.22 6.01
N SER A 190 -15.56 22.11 6.01
CA SER A 190 -15.68 23.46 6.55
C SER A 190 -16.70 24.28 5.74
N VAL A 191 -16.64 24.23 4.40
CA VAL A 191 -17.60 24.92 3.52
C VAL A 191 -19.02 24.43 3.80
N LEU A 192 -19.25 23.12 3.85
CA LEU A 192 -20.57 22.55 4.14
C LEU A 192 -21.14 23.02 5.47
N ARG A 193 -20.32 22.97 6.53
CA ARG A 193 -20.69 23.43 7.87
C ARG A 193 -21.03 24.91 7.85
N ASP A 194 -20.20 25.74 7.21
CA ASP A 194 -20.33 27.18 7.24
C ASP A 194 -21.53 27.66 6.41
N SER A 195 -21.83 27.02 5.28
CA SER A 195 -23.05 27.28 4.49
C SER A 195 -24.32 26.96 5.29
N ALA A 196 -24.37 25.80 5.96
CA ALA A 196 -25.52 25.42 6.79
C ALA A 196 -25.68 26.38 7.98
N LEU A 197 -24.58 26.66 8.69
CA LEU A 197 -24.62 27.51 9.88
C LEU A 197 -24.97 28.96 9.55
N THR A 198 -24.45 29.50 8.45
CA THR A 198 -24.73 30.88 8.02
C THR A 198 -26.20 31.04 7.68
N SER A 199 -26.79 30.10 6.93
CA SER A 199 -28.21 30.15 6.57
C SER A 199 -29.13 30.10 7.79
N VAL A 200 -28.83 29.22 8.75
CA VAL A 200 -29.57 29.14 10.02
C VAL A 200 -29.41 30.43 10.81
N LYS A 201 -28.19 30.98 10.93
CA LYS A 201 -27.91 32.24 11.64
C LYS A 201 -28.68 33.41 11.04
N THR A 202 -28.75 33.53 9.72
CA THR A 202 -29.49 34.59 9.03
C THR A 202 -30.99 34.48 9.29
N SER A 203 -31.57 33.27 9.17
CA SER A 203 -32.99 33.02 9.47
C SER A 203 -33.35 33.34 10.93
N VAL A 204 -32.53 32.93 11.89
CA VAL A 204 -32.75 33.24 13.31
C VAL A 204 -32.65 34.75 13.56
N SER A 205 -31.64 35.41 12.98
CA SER A 205 -31.45 36.86 13.14
C SER A 205 -32.63 37.65 12.57
N ALA A 206 -33.17 37.27 11.42
CA ALA A 206 -34.34 37.90 10.81
C ALA A 206 -35.57 37.84 11.73
N ARG A 207 -35.83 36.69 12.37
CA ARG A 207 -36.94 36.54 13.33
C ARG A 207 -36.75 37.39 14.58
N ILE A 208 -35.53 37.42 15.14
CA ILE A 208 -35.19 38.26 16.29
C ILE A 208 -35.41 39.74 15.96
N VAL A 209 -34.97 40.19 14.78
CA VAL A 209 -35.15 41.58 14.33
C VAL A 209 -36.64 41.91 14.18
N SER A 210 -37.43 41.05 13.54
CA SER A 210 -38.88 41.25 13.37
C SER A 210 -39.63 41.42 14.70
N ILE A 211 -39.35 40.56 15.67
CA ILE A 211 -39.96 40.62 17.01
C ILE A 211 -39.51 41.88 17.75
N ASN A 212 -38.21 42.21 17.72
CA ASN A 212 -37.68 43.39 18.40
C ASN A 212 -38.23 44.70 17.81
N THR A 213 -38.41 44.76 16.48
CA THR A 213 -39.05 45.91 15.82
C THR A 213 -40.48 46.06 16.30
N SER A 214 -41.27 44.98 16.31
CA SER A 214 -42.66 45.01 16.79
C SER A 214 -42.76 45.41 18.26
N LYS A 215 -41.83 44.94 19.11
CA LYS A 215 -41.72 45.34 20.52
C LYS A 215 -41.46 46.85 20.66
N ARG A 216 -40.56 47.42 19.86
CA ARG A 216 -40.26 48.87 19.88
C ARG A 216 -41.46 49.69 19.43
N THR A 217 -42.17 49.26 18.38
CA THR A 217 -43.40 49.91 17.91
C THR A 217 -44.46 49.94 19.01
N LEU A 218 -44.67 48.83 19.72
CA LEU A 218 -45.60 48.76 20.85
C LEU A 218 -45.16 49.70 21.99
N GLN A 219 -43.87 49.70 22.35
CA GLN A 219 -43.34 50.56 23.42
C GLN A 219 -43.47 52.05 23.09
N ALA A 220 -43.23 52.43 21.82
CA ALA A 220 -43.40 53.81 21.36
C ALA A 220 -44.86 54.26 21.47
N ALA A 221 -45.81 53.43 21.04
CA ALA A 221 -47.23 53.74 21.14
C ALA A 221 -47.71 53.84 22.61
N LEU A 222 -47.20 53.00 23.51
CA LEU A 222 -47.51 53.09 24.94
C LEU A 222 -46.90 54.33 25.62
N SER A 223 -45.86 54.90 25.04
CA SER A 223 -45.21 56.12 25.56
C SER A 223 -45.83 57.39 24.98
N ASP A 224 -46.83 57.25 24.10
CA ASP A 224 -47.53 58.37 23.50
C ASP A 224 -48.53 58.99 24.47
N GLY A 225 -48.35 60.27 24.78
CA GLY A 225 -49.22 61.02 25.67
C GLY A 225 -50.45 61.60 24.98
N ASP A 226 -50.50 61.60 23.65
CA ASP A 226 -51.60 62.17 22.87
C ASP A 226 -52.60 61.07 22.46
N SER A 227 -53.83 61.19 22.96
CA SER A 227 -54.89 60.18 22.70
C SER A 227 -55.33 60.13 21.24
N PHE A 228 -55.26 61.24 20.51
CA PHE A 228 -55.65 61.29 19.10
C PHE A 228 -54.57 60.62 18.22
N HIS A 229 -53.29 60.96 18.43
CA HIS A 229 -52.17 60.36 17.71
C HIS A 229 -52.06 58.84 17.98
N PHE A 230 -52.26 58.42 19.24
CA PHE A 230 -52.33 57.02 19.61
C PHE A 230 -53.39 56.25 18.82
N LEU A 231 -54.64 56.73 18.81
CA LEU A 231 -55.75 56.06 18.13
C LEU A 231 -55.57 56.03 16.61
N GLN A 232 -54.96 57.08 16.03
CA GLN A 232 -54.65 57.12 14.60
C GLN A 232 -53.59 56.07 14.20
N GLY A 233 -52.60 55.80 15.06
CA GLY A 233 -51.55 54.81 14.83
C GLY A 233 -51.88 53.37 15.25
N TYR A 234 -52.92 53.16 16.07
CA TYR A 234 -53.20 51.89 16.73
C TYR A 234 -53.35 50.70 15.77
N ALA A 235 -53.96 50.90 14.59
CA ALA A 235 -54.13 49.82 13.61
C ALA A 235 -52.78 49.23 13.14
N GLY A 236 -51.76 50.07 12.94
CA GLY A 236 -50.41 49.63 12.58
C GLY A 236 -49.70 48.91 13.71
N VAL A 237 -49.90 49.37 14.96
CA VAL A 237 -49.37 48.73 16.17
C VAL A 237 -50.01 47.35 16.37
N HIS A 238 -51.33 47.26 16.23
CA HIS A 238 -52.09 46.01 16.32
C HIS A 238 -51.59 45.00 15.27
N GLN A 239 -51.41 45.43 14.02
CA GLN A 239 -50.86 44.56 12.98
C GLN A 239 -49.43 44.10 13.31
N ALA A 240 -48.57 44.96 13.84
CA ALA A 240 -47.22 44.58 14.25
C ALA A 240 -47.21 43.53 15.37
N VAL A 241 -48.15 43.62 16.32
CA VAL A 241 -48.32 42.64 17.41
C VAL A 241 -48.78 41.29 16.86
N GLU A 242 -49.76 41.27 15.97
CA GLU A 242 -50.25 40.03 15.35
C GLU A 242 -49.17 39.39 14.46
N ASN A 243 -48.42 40.19 13.70
CA ASN A 243 -47.27 39.71 12.93
C ASN A 243 -46.20 39.08 13.83
N ALA A 244 -45.91 39.68 14.99
CA ALA A 244 -44.94 39.14 15.96
C ALA A 244 -45.45 37.84 16.62
N ARG A 245 -46.74 37.74 16.93
CA ARG A 245 -47.38 36.52 17.46
C ARG A 245 -47.34 35.36 16.48
N ALA A 246 -47.41 35.66 15.18
CA ALA A 246 -47.35 34.66 14.12
C ALA A 246 -45.93 34.09 13.88
N VAL A 247 -44.87 34.69 14.43
CA VAL A 247 -43.49 34.20 14.26
C VAL A 247 -43.27 32.91 15.06
N ASP A 248 -43.04 31.79 14.36
CA ASP A 248 -42.65 30.53 15.00
C ASP A 248 -41.13 30.47 15.28
N LEU A 249 -40.78 30.51 16.56
CA LEU A 249 -39.39 30.45 17.03
C LEU A 249 -38.79 29.04 17.02
N ARG A 250 -39.61 27.99 16.89
CA ARG A 250 -39.17 26.60 16.92
C ARG A 250 -38.90 26.03 15.54
N LYS A 251 -39.40 26.68 14.48
CA LYS A 251 -39.17 26.26 13.11
C LYS A 251 -37.75 26.57 12.62
N GLY A 252 -37.28 25.75 11.68
CA GLY A 252 -36.02 25.92 10.97
C GLY A 252 -36.11 26.99 9.88
N LEU A 253 -35.43 26.78 8.76
CA LEU A 253 -35.70 27.55 7.54
C LEU A 253 -37.10 27.19 7.03
N GLU A 254 -37.90 28.21 6.72
CA GLU A 254 -39.22 28.00 6.13
C GLU A 254 -39.10 27.53 4.66
N PRO A 255 -40.06 26.73 4.16
CA PRO A 255 -40.16 26.36 2.75
C PRO A 255 -40.15 27.57 1.83
N GLY A 256 -39.25 27.56 0.85
CA GLY A 256 -39.10 28.64 -0.13
C GLY A 256 -37.73 28.65 -0.79
N ALA A 257 -37.51 29.66 -1.64
CA ALA A 257 -36.33 29.76 -2.50
C ALA A 257 -34.99 29.69 -1.75
N ASP A 258 -34.90 30.27 -0.54
CA ASP A 258 -33.68 30.22 0.27
C ASP A 258 -33.40 28.83 0.84
N GLN A 259 -34.44 28.07 1.22
CA GLN A 259 -34.28 26.69 1.67
C GLN A 259 -33.87 25.79 0.51
N ASP A 260 -34.52 25.94 -0.66
CA ASP A 260 -34.21 25.15 -1.85
C ASP A 260 -32.78 25.41 -2.34
N ARG A 261 -32.35 26.68 -2.34
CA ARG A 261 -30.97 27.06 -2.67
C ARG A 261 -29.97 26.39 -1.72
N LEU A 262 -30.20 26.46 -0.41
CA LEU A 262 -29.32 25.81 0.57
C LEU A 262 -29.26 24.29 0.35
N VAL A 263 -30.39 23.64 0.10
CA VAL A 263 -30.44 22.19 -0.15
C VAL A 263 -29.60 21.83 -1.37
N GLN A 264 -29.72 22.58 -2.47
CA GLN A 264 -28.90 22.36 -3.67
C GLN A 264 -27.40 22.56 -3.40
N GLU A 265 -27.03 23.64 -2.71
CA GLU A 265 -25.63 23.93 -2.34
C GLU A 265 -25.03 22.81 -1.46
N LEU A 266 -25.80 22.32 -0.49
CA LEU A 266 -25.39 21.22 0.38
C LEU A 266 -25.27 19.89 -0.37
N GLN A 267 -26.19 19.60 -1.30
CA GLN A 267 -26.12 18.39 -2.11
C GLN A 267 -24.90 18.40 -3.04
N GLN A 268 -24.65 19.51 -3.73
CA GLN A 268 -23.51 19.67 -4.63
C GLN A 268 -22.19 19.59 -3.85
N SER A 269 -22.07 20.34 -2.75
CA SER A 269 -20.87 20.34 -1.91
C SER A 269 -20.66 19.00 -1.22
N GLY A 270 -21.75 18.33 -0.81
CA GLY A 270 -21.73 16.98 -0.23
C GLY A 270 -21.25 15.92 -1.22
N GLY A 271 -21.71 15.97 -2.48
CA GLY A 271 -21.20 15.08 -3.54
C GLY A 271 -19.69 15.25 -3.76
N LYS A 272 -19.22 16.50 -3.82
CA LYS A 272 -17.79 16.81 -3.93
C LYS A 272 -16.98 16.31 -2.73
N LEU A 273 -17.53 16.40 -1.51
CA LEU A 273 -16.90 15.88 -0.30
C LEU A 273 -16.73 14.34 -0.36
N VAL A 274 -17.76 13.62 -0.81
CA VAL A 274 -17.70 12.16 -0.97
C VAL A 274 -16.62 11.77 -1.98
N GLU A 275 -16.48 12.52 -3.07
CA GLU A 275 -15.43 12.28 -4.05
C GLU A 275 -14.03 12.57 -3.48
N GLN A 276 -13.85 13.67 -2.75
CA GLN A 276 -12.60 13.98 -2.05
C GLN A 276 -12.22 12.89 -1.03
N MET A 277 -13.19 12.38 -0.28
CA MET A 277 -12.99 11.28 0.67
C MET A 277 -12.56 10.00 -0.06
N THR A 278 -13.19 9.71 -1.20
CA THR A 278 -12.84 8.55 -2.03
C THR A 278 -11.41 8.66 -2.57
N GLN A 279 -10.99 9.87 -2.99
CA GLN A 279 -9.62 10.15 -3.43
C GLN A 279 -8.60 9.97 -2.28
N LEU A 280 -8.91 10.46 -1.08
CA LEU A 280 -8.07 10.25 0.11
C LEU A 280 -7.93 8.75 0.42
N TRP A 281 -9.05 8.03 0.45
CA TRP A 281 -9.08 6.60 0.67
C TRP A 281 -8.24 5.83 -0.35
N SER A 282 -8.38 6.15 -1.64
CA SER A 282 -7.55 5.53 -2.69
C SER A 282 -6.05 5.81 -2.51
N SER A 283 -5.70 7.01 -2.06
CA SER A 283 -4.30 7.41 -1.85
C SER A 283 -3.70 6.66 -0.65
N LEU A 284 -4.48 6.48 0.42
CA LEU A 284 -4.08 5.70 1.60
C LEU A 284 -3.87 4.22 1.25
N LEU A 285 -4.75 3.64 0.43
CA LEU A 285 -4.62 2.25 -0.01
C LEU A 285 -3.39 2.04 -0.90
N ALA A 286 -3.06 3.00 -1.75
CA ALA A 286 -1.86 2.95 -2.58
C ALA A 286 -0.55 2.93 -1.77
N LEU A 287 -0.54 3.43 -0.53
CA LEU A 287 0.63 3.31 0.36
C LEU A 287 0.83 1.88 0.85
N VAL A 288 -0.25 1.14 1.06
CA VAL A 288 -0.21 -0.20 1.66
C VAL A 288 0.26 -1.24 0.64
N ASP A 289 -0.20 -1.12 -0.61
CA ASP A 289 0.27 -1.96 -1.73
C ASP A 289 0.59 -1.10 -2.96
N PRO A 290 1.82 -0.58 -3.06
CA PRO A 290 2.26 0.24 -4.19
C PRO A 290 2.24 -0.51 -5.53
N LYS A 291 2.38 -1.85 -5.49
CA LYS A 291 2.44 -2.69 -6.68
C LYS A 291 1.06 -3.08 -7.19
N ASN A 292 0.03 -2.94 -6.35
CA ASN A 292 -1.34 -3.25 -6.74
C ASN A 292 -2.36 -2.37 -5.99
N PRO A 293 -2.39 -1.05 -6.27
CA PRO A 293 -3.30 -0.11 -5.59
C PRO A 293 -4.79 -0.45 -5.79
N GLN A 294 -5.13 -1.16 -6.86
CA GLN A 294 -6.50 -1.63 -7.13
C GLN A 294 -6.89 -2.86 -6.29
N LYS A 295 -5.94 -3.69 -5.84
CA LYS A 295 -6.21 -4.85 -4.96
C LYS A 295 -6.79 -4.46 -3.60
N ALA A 296 -6.41 -3.28 -3.14
CA ALA A 296 -6.80 -2.71 -1.85
C ALA A 296 -8.16 -1.99 -1.94
N GLN A 297 -8.55 -1.54 -3.14
CA GLN A 297 -9.92 -1.16 -3.45
C GLN A 297 -10.74 -2.42 -3.74
N GLY A 298 -11.22 -3.09 -2.69
CA GLY A 298 -12.28 -4.09 -2.82
C GLY A 298 -13.62 -3.46 -3.24
N SER A 299 -13.64 -2.65 -4.29
CA SER A 299 -14.85 -2.07 -4.87
C SER A 299 -15.01 -2.62 -6.27
N THR A 300 -15.58 -3.81 -6.37
CA THR A 300 -16.13 -4.26 -7.64
C THR A 300 -17.22 -3.25 -8.04
N THR A 301 -17.14 -2.73 -9.26
CA THR A 301 -18.18 -1.90 -9.92
C THR A 301 -19.43 -2.70 -10.28
N MET A 302 -19.44 -3.99 -9.96
CA MET A 302 -20.48 -4.93 -10.34
C MET A 302 -21.82 -4.60 -9.67
N THR A 303 -22.86 -4.47 -10.49
CA THR A 303 -24.24 -4.21 -10.07
C THR A 303 -25.15 -5.30 -10.60
N PHE A 304 -26.26 -5.56 -9.90
CA PHE A 304 -27.29 -6.47 -10.38
C PHE A 304 -28.03 -5.84 -11.57
N ASP A 305 -28.23 -6.62 -12.64
CA ASP A 305 -29.00 -6.19 -13.80
C ASP A 305 -30.49 -6.08 -13.43
N PRO A 306 -31.10 -4.88 -13.50
CA PRO A 306 -32.51 -4.70 -13.21
C PRO A 306 -33.43 -5.55 -14.09
N LYS A 307 -32.99 -5.91 -15.31
CA LYS A 307 -33.75 -6.75 -16.24
C LYS A 307 -33.79 -8.21 -15.81
N SER A 308 -32.89 -8.63 -14.93
CA SER A 308 -32.82 -10.00 -14.42
C SER A 308 -33.74 -10.25 -13.21
N LEU A 309 -34.47 -9.23 -12.72
CA LEU A 309 -35.32 -9.37 -11.53
C LEU A 309 -36.54 -10.27 -11.76
N GLY A 310 -36.79 -11.15 -10.78
CA GLY A 310 -37.98 -11.99 -10.72
C GLY A 310 -39.16 -11.30 -10.03
N ARG A 311 -40.33 -11.95 -10.04
CA ARG A 311 -41.49 -11.44 -9.29
C ARG A 311 -41.19 -11.46 -7.79
N GLY A 312 -41.55 -10.38 -7.09
CA GLY A 312 -41.34 -10.26 -5.64
C GLY A 312 -39.90 -9.92 -5.23
N MET A 313 -39.05 -9.52 -6.19
CA MET A 313 -37.70 -9.02 -5.94
C MET A 313 -37.60 -7.53 -6.22
N SER A 314 -36.75 -6.82 -5.48
CA SER A 314 -36.43 -5.40 -5.70
C SER A 314 -34.95 -5.13 -5.43
N LEU A 315 -34.42 -4.03 -5.98
CA LEU A 315 -33.03 -3.60 -5.78
C LEU A 315 -32.94 -2.39 -4.85
N SER A 316 -31.79 -2.25 -4.18
CA SER A 316 -31.38 -0.97 -3.57
C SER A 316 -31.12 0.09 -4.63
N GLN A 317 -31.11 1.37 -4.24
CA GLN A 317 -30.87 2.51 -5.15
C GLN A 317 -29.54 2.42 -5.92
N ASP A 318 -28.52 1.80 -5.33
CA ASP A 318 -27.20 1.57 -5.94
C ASP A 318 -27.11 0.25 -6.74
N HIS A 319 -28.21 -0.50 -6.84
CA HIS A 319 -28.30 -1.80 -7.52
C HIS A 319 -27.31 -2.87 -7.00
N ARG A 320 -26.84 -2.75 -5.76
CA ARG A 320 -25.87 -3.69 -5.13
C ARG A 320 -26.49 -4.63 -4.10
N LYS A 321 -27.76 -4.45 -3.74
CA LYS A 321 -28.49 -5.33 -2.84
C LYS A 321 -29.81 -5.76 -3.49
N VAL A 322 -30.16 -7.02 -3.30
CA VAL A 322 -31.43 -7.59 -3.74
C VAL A 322 -32.26 -7.88 -2.50
N PHE A 323 -33.49 -7.39 -2.50
CA PHE A 323 -34.51 -7.75 -1.53
C PHE A 323 -35.47 -8.71 -2.21
N TYR A 324 -35.93 -9.73 -1.49
CA TYR A 324 -36.92 -10.67 -2.00
C TYR A 324 -37.98 -10.92 -0.95
N THR A 325 -39.21 -11.16 -1.41
CA THR A 325 -40.34 -11.55 -0.56
C THR A 325 -40.68 -13.01 -0.82
N PRO A 326 -40.66 -13.90 0.19
CA PRO A 326 -41.04 -15.29 0.01
C PRO A 326 -42.50 -15.43 -0.44
N LEU A 327 -42.73 -15.83 -1.69
CA LEU A 327 -44.06 -16.21 -2.19
C LEU A 327 -44.23 -17.73 -2.10
N ALA A 328 -45.46 -18.20 -1.80
CA ALA A 328 -45.77 -19.59 -1.46
C ALA A 328 -45.48 -20.66 -2.54
N LYS A 329 -44.94 -20.28 -3.71
CA LYS A 329 -44.43 -21.19 -4.75
C LYS A 329 -42.97 -20.81 -5.05
N LEU A 330 -42.03 -21.58 -4.51
CA LEU A 330 -40.60 -21.34 -4.66
C LEU A 330 -40.13 -21.76 -6.06
N THR A 331 -39.78 -20.80 -6.91
CA THR A 331 -39.03 -21.04 -8.15
C THR A 331 -37.61 -20.53 -7.98
N THR A 332 -36.61 -21.36 -8.30
CA THR A 332 -35.23 -20.92 -8.47
C THR A 332 -35.18 -19.78 -9.49
N HIS A 333 -34.50 -18.68 -9.16
CA HIS A 333 -34.37 -17.52 -10.05
C HIS A 333 -32.91 -17.13 -10.20
N THR A 334 -32.50 -16.74 -11.41
CA THR A 334 -31.12 -16.36 -11.72
C THR A 334 -31.03 -14.86 -11.90
N LEU A 335 -30.17 -14.23 -11.10
CA LEU A 335 -29.84 -12.81 -11.21
C LEU A 335 -28.50 -12.69 -11.94
N LEU A 336 -28.45 -11.80 -12.92
CA LEU A 336 -27.23 -11.50 -13.66
C LEU A 336 -26.61 -10.23 -13.10
N CYS A 337 -25.28 -10.19 -13.07
CA CYS A 337 -24.54 -9.00 -12.71
C CYS A 337 -23.84 -8.45 -13.93
N GLN A 338 -23.89 -7.13 -14.10
CA GLN A 338 -23.15 -6.43 -15.13
C GLN A 338 -21.89 -5.82 -14.53
N ASP A 339 -20.76 -6.04 -15.21
CA ASP A 339 -19.51 -5.35 -14.91
C ASP A 339 -19.32 -4.22 -15.92
N SER A 340 -19.17 -2.99 -15.44
CA SER A 340 -18.83 -1.82 -16.24
C SER A 340 -17.32 -1.60 -16.38
N GLY A 341 -16.51 -2.44 -15.71
CA GLY A 341 -15.05 -2.36 -15.71
C GLY A 341 -14.37 -3.30 -16.71
N SER A 342 -13.28 -2.83 -17.30
CA SER A 342 -12.36 -3.63 -18.12
C SER A 342 -11.27 -4.28 -17.25
N ASP A 343 -11.66 -5.00 -16.20
CA ASP A 343 -10.69 -5.65 -15.32
C ASP A 343 -10.15 -6.95 -15.94
N ALA A 344 -8.83 -7.11 -15.93
CA ALA A 344 -8.15 -8.26 -16.53
C ALA A 344 -8.49 -9.55 -15.76
N ASN A 345 -8.70 -9.47 -14.44
CA ASN A 345 -9.02 -10.60 -13.57
C ASN A 345 -10.10 -10.19 -12.54
N PRO A 346 -11.40 -10.23 -12.90
CA PRO A 346 -12.45 -9.67 -12.07
C PRO A 346 -12.61 -10.44 -10.75
N ARG A 347 -12.86 -9.69 -9.68
CA ARG A 347 -13.11 -10.20 -8.33
C ARG A 347 -14.37 -9.57 -7.75
N TRP A 348 -15.24 -10.39 -7.18
CA TRP A 348 -16.43 -9.90 -6.49
C TRP A 348 -16.65 -10.60 -5.15
N VAL A 349 -17.32 -9.90 -4.24
CA VAL A 349 -17.69 -10.40 -2.91
C VAL A 349 -19.19 -10.27 -2.75
N VAL A 350 -19.85 -11.35 -2.36
CA VAL A 350 -21.29 -11.37 -2.08
C VAL A 350 -21.49 -11.65 -0.61
N LYS A 351 -22.26 -10.78 0.06
CA LYS A 351 -22.78 -11.06 1.40
C LYS A 351 -24.06 -11.88 1.27
N LEU A 352 -24.12 -12.98 1.99
CA LEU A 352 -25.16 -13.99 1.88
C LEU A 352 -26.12 -13.86 3.07
N SER A 353 -27.42 -13.90 2.78
CA SER A 353 -28.43 -14.02 3.83
C SER A 353 -28.39 -15.44 4.42
N GLU A 354 -28.80 -15.62 5.67
CA GLU A 354 -28.86 -16.94 6.33
C GLU A 354 -30.13 -17.73 6.00
N ASP A 355 -31.13 -17.08 5.40
CA ASP A 355 -32.49 -17.59 5.20
C ASP A 355 -32.75 -18.22 3.83
N CYS A 356 -31.77 -18.23 2.91
CA CYS A 356 -31.96 -18.72 1.54
C CYS A 356 -30.87 -19.67 1.05
N ASP A 357 -31.23 -20.64 0.21
CA ASP A 357 -30.25 -21.37 -0.59
C ASP A 357 -29.69 -20.47 -1.70
N TRP A 358 -28.45 -20.71 -2.12
CA TRP A 358 -27.80 -19.87 -3.11
C TRP A 358 -26.90 -20.66 -4.05
N THR A 359 -26.71 -20.12 -5.26
CA THR A 359 -25.71 -20.57 -6.22
C THR A 359 -25.01 -19.32 -6.75
N ILE A 360 -23.69 -19.25 -6.57
CA ILE A 360 -22.88 -18.10 -6.99
C ILE A 360 -21.76 -18.60 -7.89
N GLY A 361 -21.57 -17.96 -9.04
CA GLY A 361 -20.58 -18.41 -10.00
C GLY A 361 -20.48 -17.51 -11.22
N LEU A 362 -19.79 -18.04 -12.22
CA LEU A 362 -19.56 -17.41 -13.51
C LEU A 362 -20.34 -18.16 -14.60
N CYS A 363 -21.01 -17.41 -15.48
CA CYS A 363 -21.62 -17.94 -16.70
C CYS A 363 -20.75 -17.57 -17.91
N VAL A 364 -20.34 -18.56 -18.71
CA VAL A 364 -19.49 -18.36 -19.90
C VAL A 364 -20.25 -18.78 -21.16
N ASN A 365 -20.29 -17.90 -22.18
CA ASN A 365 -20.97 -18.05 -23.46
C ASN A 365 -22.49 -18.32 -23.37
N VAL A 366 -23.29 -17.25 -23.38
CA VAL A 366 -24.75 -17.35 -23.59
C VAL A 366 -25.00 -17.50 -25.09
N SER A 367 -25.11 -18.74 -25.58
CA SER A 367 -25.55 -18.97 -26.96
C SER A 367 -27.06 -18.84 -27.08
N SER A 368 -27.56 -18.41 -28.25
CA SER A 368 -28.98 -18.33 -28.60
C SER A 368 -29.73 -19.67 -28.58
N SER A 369 -29.02 -20.79 -28.33
CA SER A 369 -29.55 -22.14 -28.17
C SER A 369 -29.81 -22.57 -26.72
N GLY A 370 -29.56 -21.70 -25.73
CA GLY A 370 -29.90 -21.94 -24.32
C GLY A 370 -28.89 -22.76 -23.50
N ASN A 371 -27.79 -23.24 -24.10
CA ASN A 371 -26.71 -23.86 -23.33
C ASN A 371 -25.80 -22.78 -22.74
N THR A 372 -25.73 -22.72 -21.41
CA THR A 372 -24.82 -21.85 -20.64
C THR A 372 -23.87 -22.70 -19.82
N ASN A 373 -22.56 -22.49 -19.99
CA ASN A 373 -21.57 -23.13 -19.11
C ASN A 373 -21.53 -22.35 -17.80
N VAL A 374 -22.05 -22.96 -16.73
CA VAL A 374 -22.08 -22.39 -15.38
C VAL A 374 -21.00 -23.04 -14.54
N PHE A 375 -20.12 -22.22 -13.97
CA PHE A 375 -19.12 -22.62 -12.98
C PHE A 375 -19.47 -21.96 -11.65
N ALA A 376 -20.00 -22.72 -10.70
CA ALA A 376 -20.58 -22.15 -9.49
C ALA A 376 -20.38 -23.00 -8.25
N LEU A 377 -20.43 -22.31 -7.10
CA LEU A 377 -20.56 -22.90 -5.78
C LEU A 377 -22.02 -22.78 -5.34
N ARG A 378 -22.58 -23.87 -4.80
CA ARG A 378 -23.97 -23.96 -4.35
C ARG A 378 -24.04 -24.36 -2.88
N TRP A 379 -24.88 -23.64 -2.14
CA TRP A 379 -25.33 -24.04 -0.81
C TRP A 379 -26.81 -24.42 -0.87
N GLN A 380 -27.10 -25.66 -0.51
CA GLN A 380 -28.46 -26.19 -0.51
C GLN A 380 -28.63 -27.17 0.64
N ASN A 381 -29.72 -27.03 1.41
CA ASN A 381 -30.06 -27.94 2.52
C ASN A 381 -28.90 -28.17 3.52
N GLY A 382 -28.12 -27.14 3.81
CA GLY A 382 -26.99 -27.22 4.75
C GLY A 382 -25.72 -27.86 4.18
N GLN A 383 -25.64 -28.07 2.86
CA GLN A 383 -24.50 -28.70 2.20
C GLN A 383 -23.90 -27.80 1.11
N LEU A 384 -22.57 -27.78 1.04
CA LEU A 384 -21.79 -27.06 0.03
C LEU A 384 -21.39 -28.02 -1.11
N SER A 385 -21.67 -27.61 -2.35
CA SER A 385 -21.34 -28.37 -3.57
C SER A 385 -20.83 -27.44 -4.68
N SER A 386 -20.11 -27.99 -5.65
CA SER A 386 -19.71 -27.26 -6.86
C SER A 386 -20.33 -27.86 -8.13
N GLN A 387 -20.54 -26.99 -9.13
CA GLN A 387 -21.13 -27.33 -10.43
C GLN A 387 -20.28 -26.76 -11.56
N ALA A 388 -19.95 -27.59 -12.56
CA ALA A 388 -19.13 -27.23 -13.71
C ALA A 388 -19.78 -27.71 -15.03
N ASP A 389 -20.74 -26.94 -15.57
CA ASP A 389 -21.67 -27.27 -16.69
C ASP A 389 -23.05 -27.79 -16.22
N LEU A 390 -24.12 -27.43 -16.95
CA LEU A 390 -25.49 -27.92 -16.78
C LEU A 390 -25.60 -29.44 -16.91
N LYS A 391 -24.69 -30.08 -17.65
CA LYS A 391 -24.64 -31.54 -17.85
C LYS A 391 -23.74 -32.28 -16.84
N SER A 392 -23.02 -31.55 -15.99
CA SER A 392 -22.11 -32.15 -15.01
C SER A 392 -22.83 -32.61 -13.74
N GLN A 393 -22.37 -33.74 -13.18
CA GLN A 393 -22.84 -34.24 -11.88
C GLN A 393 -22.34 -33.31 -10.76
N LEU A 394 -23.21 -33.01 -9.78
CA LEU A 394 -22.82 -32.19 -8.62
C LEU A 394 -21.68 -32.86 -7.85
N ILE A 395 -20.62 -32.09 -7.58
CA ILE A 395 -19.48 -32.55 -6.78
C ILE A 395 -19.65 -32.01 -5.36
N TYR A 396 -19.87 -32.90 -4.41
CA TYR A 396 -19.93 -32.55 -2.99
C TYR A 396 -18.52 -32.37 -2.44
N LEU A 397 -18.27 -31.25 -1.74
CA LEU A 397 -16.96 -30.96 -1.17
C LEU A 397 -16.78 -31.72 0.15
N PRO A 398 -15.74 -32.55 0.29
CA PRO A 398 -15.52 -33.32 1.51
C PRO A 398 -15.08 -32.39 2.66
N GLY A 399 -15.75 -32.50 3.82
CA GLY A 399 -15.17 -32.08 5.09
C GLY A 399 -13.90 -32.90 5.35
N LYS A 400 -12.83 -32.27 5.83
CA LYS A 400 -11.52 -32.92 5.98
C LYS A 400 -11.62 -34.18 6.86
N THR A 401 -11.35 -35.33 6.24
CA THR A 401 -11.05 -36.67 6.81
C THR A 401 -12.11 -37.37 7.66
N ALA A 402 -12.27 -38.67 7.37
CA ALA A 402 -13.15 -39.61 8.06
C ALA A 402 -12.74 -39.82 9.53
N ALA A 403 -13.22 -38.95 10.41
CA ALA A 403 -13.32 -39.22 11.86
C ALA A 403 -14.39 -38.38 12.56
N GLN A 404 -14.80 -37.22 12.03
CA GLN A 404 -15.93 -36.43 12.54
C GLN A 404 -16.54 -35.61 11.38
N PRO A 405 -17.88 -35.59 11.18
CA PRO A 405 -18.50 -34.70 10.21
C PRO A 405 -18.52 -33.28 10.79
N GLU A 406 -17.38 -32.58 10.73
CA GLU A 406 -17.39 -31.13 10.90
C GLU A 406 -18.17 -30.53 9.73
N THR A 407 -19.40 -30.08 10.02
CA THR A 407 -20.25 -29.33 9.09
C THR A 407 -19.45 -28.11 8.61
N ILE A 408 -19.15 -28.03 7.30
CA ILE A 408 -18.53 -26.84 6.71
C ILE A 408 -19.41 -25.65 7.10
N PRO A 409 -18.89 -24.65 7.85
CA PRO A 409 -19.71 -23.54 8.30
C PRO A 409 -20.21 -22.75 7.10
N ARG A 410 -21.51 -22.43 7.10
CA ARG A 410 -22.16 -21.64 6.04
C ARG A 410 -21.37 -20.34 5.79
N PRO A 411 -20.91 -20.09 4.56
CA PRO A 411 -20.28 -18.82 4.23
C PRO A 411 -21.25 -17.64 4.41
N ILE A 412 -20.86 -16.65 5.22
CA ILE A 412 -21.59 -15.38 5.37
C ILE A 412 -21.16 -14.39 4.28
N GLU A 413 -19.89 -14.44 3.88
CA GLU A 413 -19.33 -13.69 2.76
C GLU A 413 -18.54 -14.64 1.86
N LEU A 414 -18.87 -14.61 0.57
CA LEU A 414 -18.20 -15.39 -0.46
C LEU A 414 -17.49 -14.46 -1.44
N GLU A 415 -16.16 -14.54 -1.49
CA GLU A 415 -15.32 -13.89 -2.49
C GLU A 415 -15.10 -14.86 -3.65
N VAL A 416 -15.35 -14.39 -4.87
CA VAL A 416 -15.09 -15.12 -6.11
C VAL A 416 -14.03 -14.39 -6.90
N PHE A 417 -13.03 -15.13 -7.37
CA PHE A 417 -11.91 -14.61 -8.14
C PHE A 417 -11.78 -15.36 -9.46
N TRP A 418 -11.91 -14.65 -10.57
CA TRP A 418 -11.71 -15.19 -11.91
C TRP A 418 -10.33 -14.80 -12.43
N ASP A 419 -9.43 -15.78 -12.48
CA ASP A 419 -8.09 -15.63 -13.04
C ASP A 419 -8.09 -16.04 -14.52
N LYS A 420 -8.22 -15.05 -15.40
CA LYS A 420 -8.13 -15.21 -16.87
C LYS A 420 -6.70 -15.44 -17.34
N THR A 421 -5.70 -15.07 -16.53
CA THR A 421 -4.27 -15.17 -16.86
C THR A 421 -3.68 -16.55 -16.60
N SER A 422 -4.29 -17.32 -15.71
CA SER A 422 -3.94 -18.73 -15.49
C SER A 422 -4.22 -19.59 -16.74
N ASN A 423 -3.39 -20.61 -16.97
CA ASN A 423 -3.57 -21.58 -18.05
C ASN A 423 -3.61 -23.01 -17.48
N PRO A 424 -4.78 -23.67 -17.39
CA PRO A 424 -6.10 -23.17 -17.82
C PRO A 424 -6.64 -22.04 -16.92
N PRO A 425 -7.54 -21.17 -17.43
CA PRO A 425 -8.20 -20.15 -16.61
C PRO A 425 -8.88 -20.79 -15.40
N SER A 426 -8.88 -20.11 -14.26
CA SER A 426 -9.41 -20.69 -13.02
C SER A 426 -10.36 -19.75 -12.28
N LEU A 427 -11.36 -20.35 -11.65
CA LEU A 427 -12.35 -19.69 -10.80
C LEU A 427 -12.18 -20.18 -9.37
N SER A 428 -11.84 -19.27 -8.46
CA SER A 428 -11.55 -19.60 -7.06
C SER A 428 -12.57 -18.94 -6.12
N PHE A 429 -13.00 -19.67 -5.11
CA PHE A 429 -13.99 -19.26 -4.12
C PHE A 429 -13.36 -19.21 -2.73
N TYR A 430 -13.56 -18.11 -2.01
CA TYR A 430 -13.01 -17.89 -0.67
C TYR A 430 -14.11 -17.44 0.29
N SER A 431 -14.17 -18.03 1.48
CA SER A 431 -15.01 -17.51 2.56
C SER A 431 -14.24 -16.49 3.37
N ARG A 432 -14.90 -15.39 3.79
CA ARG A 432 -14.34 -14.43 4.75
C ARG A 432 -15.04 -14.59 6.10
N GLY A 433 -14.27 -14.95 7.14
CA GLY A 433 -14.79 -15.08 8.50
C GLY A 433 -15.01 -13.72 9.19
N ARG A 434 -15.59 -13.74 10.41
CA ARG A 434 -15.85 -12.52 11.23
C ARG A 434 -14.60 -11.68 11.52
N TYR A 435 -13.39 -12.25 11.39
CA TYR A 435 -12.10 -11.57 11.53
C TYR A 435 -11.40 -11.26 10.20
N HIS A 436 -12.13 -11.27 9.09
CA HIS A 436 -11.58 -11.11 7.73
C HIS A 436 -10.55 -12.16 7.30
N GLN A 437 -10.43 -13.28 8.04
CA GLN A 437 -9.60 -14.40 7.63
C GLN A 437 -10.14 -15.00 6.33
N ARG A 438 -9.30 -15.02 5.31
CA ARG A 438 -9.60 -15.50 3.96
C ARG A 438 -9.27 -16.98 3.86
N THR A 439 -10.28 -17.82 3.70
CA THR A 439 -10.12 -19.28 3.59
C THR A 439 -10.60 -19.73 2.22
N GLU A 440 -9.77 -20.46 1.48
CA GLU A 440 -10.15 -21.03 0.19
C GLU A 440 -11.16 -22.16 0.39
N GLN A 441 -12.31 -22.05 -0.26
CA GLN A 441 -13.40 -23.02 -0.21
C GLN A 441 -13.30 -24.02 -1.36
N HIS A 442 -13.03 -23.52 -2.57
CA HIS A 442 -12.93 -24.35 -3.76
C HIS A 442 -12.22 -23.61 -4.89
N ARG A 443 -11.57 -24.37 -5.78
CA ARG A 443 -10.98 -23.84 -7.01
C ARG A 443 -11.35 -24.75 -8.18
N MET A 444 -11.82 -24.13 -9.26
CA MET A 444 -12.29 -24.78 -10.47
C MET A 444 -11.41 -24.34 -11.65
N GLU A 445 -11.03 -25.29 -12.49
CA GLU A 445 -10.37 -25.01 -13.77
C GLU A 445 -11.41 -24.95 -14.89
N ILE A 446 -11.36 -23.88 -15.69
CA ILE A 446 -12.25 -23.67 -16.84
C ILE A 446 -11.54 -24.21 -18.07
N LYS A 447 -11.89 -25.43 -18.48
CA LYS A 447 -11.39 -26.02 -19.73
C LYS A 447 -12.29 -25.59 -20.89
N HIS A 448 -11.72 -24.93 -21.90
CA HIS A 448 -12.42 -24.75 -23.17
C HIS A 448 -12.52 -26.12 -23.86
N HIS A 449 -13.74 -26.67 -23.97
CA HIS A 449 -13.97 -27.77 -24.91
C HIS A 449 -13.78 -27.24 -26.33
N GLN A 450 -12.59 -27.46 -26.90
CA GLN A 450 -12.45 -27.51 -28.35
C GLN A 450 -13.23 -28.76 -28.80
N GLY A 451 -14.43 -28.53 -29.34
CA GLY A 451 -15.19 -29.60 -29.97
C GLY A 451 -14.35 -30.23 -31.06
N ASN A 452 -14.07 -31.53 -30.93
CA ASN A 452 -13.61 -32.36 -32.03
C ASN A 452 -14.62 -32.23 -33.17
N ARG A 453 -14.30 -31.45 -34.20
CA ARG A 453 -14.89 -31.63 -35.52
C ARG A 453 -14.34 -32.97 -36.04
N LYS A 454 -15.14 -34.03 -35.92
CA LYS A 454 -15.04 -35.17 -36.83
C LYS A 454 -15.68 -34.80 -38.16
#